data_AF-A0AAP8N6W5-F1
#
_entry.id   AF-A0AAP8N6W5-F1
#
_cell.length_a   1.000
_cell.length_b   1.000
_cell.length_c   1.000
_cell.angle_alpha   90.00
_cell.angle_beta   90.00
_cell.angle_gamma   90.00
#
_symmetry.space_group_name_H-M   'P 1'
#
loop_
_entity.id
_entity.type
_entity.pdbx_description
1 polymer ?
#
loop_
_entity_poly.entity_id
_entity_poly.type
_entity_poly.pdbx_seq_one_letter_code
_entity_poly.pdbx_strand_id
1 'polypeptide(L)' 'QDTFDWSNPGVYKIVSNVLKDTRKGDIVLFHDHGGDRPQTIDALKQILPALQKQGYQFVTVSQLLELKAGVKLPKF' A
#
# COMPACT_ATOMS: atom_id res chain seq x y z
N GLN A 1 -1.43 7.38 -3.86
CA GLN A 1 -0.41 8.30 -3.34
C GLN A 1 0.98 7.73 -3.59
N ASP A 2 1.98 8.59 -3.69
CA ASP A 2 3.39 8.17 -3.75
C ASP A 2 3.97 8.09 -2.33
N THR A 3 4.76 7.05 -2.06
CA THR A 3 5.47 6.84 -0.80
C THR A 3 6.84 7.51 -0.77
N PHE A 4 7.39 7.81 -1.96
CA PHE A 4 8.76 8.27 -2.19
C PHE A 4 9.82 7.27 -1.73
N ASP A 5 9.50 5.99 -1.62
CA ASP A 5 10.41 4.94 -1.17
C ASP A 5 11.67 4.79 -2.04
N TRP A 6 11.55 5.08 -3.35
CA TRP A 6 12.67 5.12 -4.30
C TRP A 6 13.82 6.04 -3.88
N SER A 7 13.55 7.07 -3.06
CA SER A 7 14.54 8.03 -2.58
C SER A 7 15.25 7.61 -1.29
N ASN A 8 14.94 6.44 -0.73
CA ASN A 8 15.41 5.95 0.56
C ASN A 8 15.21 6.94 1.73
N PRO A 9 14.00 7.49 1.93
CA PRO A 9 13.74 8.59 2.87
C PRO A 9 13.70 8.16 4.35
N GLY A 10 13.88 6.88 4.64
CA GLY A 10 13.77 6.26 5.95
C GLY A 10 12.42 5.57 6.18
N VAL A 11 12.45 4.44 6.90
CA VAL A 11 11.26 3.60 7.19
C VAL A 11 10.12 4.41 7.80
N TYR A 12 10.40 5.24 8.80
CA TYR A 12 9.38 6.07 9.47
C TYR A 12 8.67 7.01 8.50
N LYS A 13 9.41 7.61 7.54
CA LYS A 13 8.83 8.53 6.56
C LYS A 13 7.89 7.80 5.60
N ILE A 14 8.28 6.61 5.13
CA ILE A 14 7.44 5.77 4.27
C ILE A 14 6.16 5.37 5.02
N VAL A 15 6.28 4.88 6.26
CA VAL A 15 5.13 4.49 7.10
C VAL A 15 4.20 5.68 7.34
N SER A 16 4.75 6.83 7.75
CA SER A 16 3.95 8.02 8.03
C SER A 16 3.25 8.56 6.78
N ASN A 17 3.90 8.51 5.61
CA ASN A 17 3.29 8.95 4.36
C ASN A 17 2.04 8.09 4.06
N VAL A 18 2.15 6.76 4.18
CA VAL A 18 1.03 5.86 3.89
C VAL A 18 -0.09 6.01 4.91
N LEU A 19 0.21 5.88 6.20
CA LEU A 19 -0.84 5.78 7.23
C LEU A 19 -1.60 7.08 7.46
N LYS A 20 -1.04 8.23 7.09
CA LYS A 20 -1.69 9.53 7.27
C LYS A 20 -2.80 9.79 6.25
N ASP A 21 -2.58 9.41 4.99
CA ASP A 21 -3.39 9.89 3.86
C ASP A 21 -4.19 8.79 3.14
N THR A 22 -4.00 7.51 3.53
CA THR A 22 -4.69 6.37 2.90
C THR A 22 -6.21 6.44 3.15
N ARG A 23 -6.98 6.32 2.07
CA ARG A 23 -8.45 6.29 2.05
C ARG A 23 -8.96 5.08 1.28
N LYS A 24 -10.26 4.79 1.43
CA LYS A 24 -10.95 3.73 0.69
C LYS A 24 -10.74 3.88 -0.82
N GLY A 25 -10.18 2.84 -1.44
CA GLY A 25 -9.99 2.77 -2.89
C GLY A 25 -8.73 3.46 -3.42
N ASP A 26 -7.81 3.86 -2.53
CA ASP A 26 -6.51 4.37 -2.92
C ASP A 26 -5.61 3.27 -3.51
N ILE A 27 -4.74 3.69 -4.45
CA ILE A 27 -3.60 2.91 -4.93
C ILE A 27 -2.35 3.57 -4.35
N VAL A 28 -1.52 2.80 -3.64
CA VAL A 28 -0.29 3.26 -3.00
C VAL A 28 0.91 2.74 -3.80
N LEU A 29 1.79 3.64 -4.25
CA LEU A 29 2.93 3.30 -5.09
C LEU A 29 4.18 2.97 -4.25
N PHE A 30 4.83 1.85 -4.57
CA PHE A 30 6.11 1.41 -4.03
C PHE A 30 7.00 0.89 -5.17
N HIS A 31 8.29 0.72 -4.90
CA HIS A 31 9.28 0.22 -5.86
C HIS A 31 10.00 -1.03 -5.34
N ASP A 32 10.13 -2.06 -6.18
CA ASP A 32 10.81 -3.33 -5.87
C ASP A 32 12.07 -3.57 -6.73
N HIS A 33 12.44 -2.63 -7.60
CA HIS A 33 13.62 -2.70 -8.47
C HIS A 33 14.56 -1.51 -8.29
N GLY A 34 15.82 -1.63 -8.75
CA GLY A 34 16.86 -0.59 -8.79
C GLY A 34 17.88 -0.66 -7.64
N GLY A 35 18.22 -1.88 -7.21
CA GLY A 35 19.06 -2.17 -6.04
C GLY A 35 18.26 -2.65 -4.83
N ASP A 36 18.91 -2.85 -3.69
CA ASP A 36 18.25 -3.30 -2.46
C ASP A 36 17.19 -2.29 -1.99
N ARG A 37 16.09 -2.82 -1.42
CA ARG A 37 14.94 -2.03 -0.92
C ARG A 37 14.60 -2.34 0.55
N PRO A 38 15.57 -2.33 1.49
CA PRO A 38 15.32 -2.74 2.87
C PRO A 38 14.31 -1.83 3.57
N GLN A 39 14.32 -0.52 3.26
CA GLN A 39 13.38 0.42 3.85
C GLN A 39 11.93 0.15 3.41
N THR A 40 11.71 -0.21 2.14
CA THR A 40 10.40 -0.61 1.61
C THR A 40 9.92 -1.87 2.32
N ILE A 41 10.78 -2.88 2.46
CA ILE A 41 10.46 -4.13 3.14
C ILE A 41 10.08 -3.88 4.61
N ASP A 42 10.90 -3.11 5.34
CA ASP A 42 10.66 -2.83 6.77
C ASP A 42 9.46 -1.91 7.01
N ALA A 43 9.16 -1.01 6.07
CA ALA A 43 7.94 -0.22 6.10
C ALA A 43 6.70 -1.08 5.86
N LEU A 44 6.73 -2.00 4.88
CA LEU A 44 5.61 -2.90 4.57
C LEU A 44 5.27 -3.81 5.74
N LYS A 45 6.26 -4.29 6.51
CA LYS A 45 6.04 -5.05 7.76
C LYS A 45 5.17 -4.30 8.79
N GLN A 46 5.14 -2.97 8.74
CA GLN A 46 4.34 -2.13 9.64
C GLN A 46 3.03 -1.66 9.00
N ILE A 47 3.09 -1.25 7.73
CA ILE A 47 1.95 -0.68 6.99
C ILE A 47 0.84 -1.71 6.80
N LEU A 48 1.19 -2.93 6.36
CA LEU A 48 0.21 -3.96 6.03
C LEU A 48 -0.67 -4.34 7.23
N PRO A 49 -0.12 -4.72 8.41
CA PRO A 49 -0.96 -5.03 9.57
C PRO A 49 -1.72 -3.80 10.11
N ALA A 50 -1.13 -2.60 10.04
CA ALA A 50 -1.80 -1.39 10.50
C ALA A 50 -3.06 -1.08 9.67
N LEU A 51 -2.98 -1.18 8.35
CA LEU A 51 -4.14 -0.97 7.46
C LEU A 51 -5.17 -2.11 7.58
N GLN A 52 -4.73 -3.37 7.72
CA GLN A 52 -5.65 -4.48 8.00
C GLN A 52 -6.43 -4.26 9.29
N LYS A 53 -5.77 -3.79 10.37
CA LYS A 53 -6.42 -3.46 11.64
C LYS A 53 -7.44 -2.32 11.51
N GLN A 54 -7.25 -1.41 10.55
CA GLN A 54 -8.20 -0.35 10.22
C GLN A 54 -9.35 -0.84 9.31
N GLY A 55 -9.38 -2.12 8.94
CA GLY A 55 -10.44 -2.72 8.12
C GLY A 55 -10.20 -2.66 6.60
N TYR A 56 -9.02 -2.24 6.16
CA TYR A 56 -8.66 -2.29 4.74
C TYR A 56 -8.49 -3.73 4.25
N GLN A 57 -8.82 -3.93 2.99
CA GLN A 57 -8.55 -5.16 2.24
C GLN A 57 -7.57 -4.82 1.12
N PHE A 58 -6.50 -5.60 0.98
CA PHE A 58 -5.58 -5.48 -0.13
C PHE A 58 -6.12 -6.29 -1.31
N VAL A 59 -6.23 -5.64 -2.45
CA VAL A 59 -6.76 -6.20 -3.68
C VAL A 59 -5.84 -5.85 -4.83
N THR A 60 -5.93 -6.60 -5.93
CA THR A 60 -5.25 -6.22 -7.17
C THR A 60 -5.92 -4.98 -7.78
N VAL A 61 -5.22 -4.30 -8.69
CA VAL A 61 -5.80 -3.16 -9.43
C VAL A 61 -7.05 -3.59 -10.21
N SER A 62 -7.05 -4.77 -10.83
CA SER A 62 -8.21 -5.30 -11.56
C SER A 62 -9.42 -5.47 -10.64
N GLN A 63 -9.23 -6.07 -9.46
CA GLN A 63 -10.28 -6.24 -8.45
C GLN A 63 -10.82 -4.89 -7.95
N LEU A 64 -9.95 -3.90 -7.77
CA LEU A 64 -10.36 -2.55 -7.39
C LEU A 64 -11.25 -1.89 -8.47
N LEU A 65 -10.91 -2.06 -9.74
CA LEU A 65 -11.70 -1.54 -10.86
C LEU A 65 -13.05 -2.25 -10.98
N GLU A 66 -13.08 -3.57 -10.81
CA GLU A 66 -14.31 -4.37 -10.74
C GLU A 66 -15.24 -3.91 -9.62
N LEU A 67 -14.71 -3.69 -8.41
CA LEU A 67 -15.46 -3.15 -7.27
C LEU A 67 -16.06 -1.77 -7.58
N LYS A 68 -15.32 -0.89 -8.25
CA LYS A 68 -15.82 0.43 -8.67
C LYS A 68 -16.91 0.32 -9.73
N ALA A 69 -16.83 -0.70 -10.59
CA ALA A 69 -17.88 -1.03 -11.58
C ALA A 69 -19.10 -1.75 -10.97
N GLY A 70 -19.13 -2.00 -9.66
CA GLY A 70 -20.23 -2.66 -8.98
C GLY A 70 -20.20 -4.19 -9.06
N VAL A 71 -19.09 -4.77 -9.52
CA VAL A 71 -18.89 -6.23 -9.57
C VAL A 71 -18.52 -6.73 -8.17
N LYS A 72 -19.13 -7.84 -7.75
CA LYS A 72 -18.78 -8.48 -6.46
C LYS A 72 -17.43 -9.19 -6.57
N LEU A 73 -16.56 -8.98 -5.58
CA LEU A 73 -15.30 -9.71 -5.49
C LEU A 73 -15.52 -11.22 -5.40
N PRO A 74 -14.64 -12.04 -6.00
CA PRO A 74 -14.59 -13.46 -5.71
C PRO A 74 -14.28 -13.66 -4.21
N LYS A 75 -14.98 -14.62 -3.59
CA LYS A 75 -14.65 -15.06 -2.23
C LYS A 75 -13.39 -15.93 -2.30
N PHE A 76 -12.36 -15.55 -1.55
CA PHE A 76 -11.19 -16.38 -1.28
C PHE A 76 -11.41 -17.17 0.01
#